data_AF-A0A1N7GE48-F1
#
_entry.id   AF-A0A1N7GE48-F1
#
_cell.length_a   1.000
_cell.length_b   1.000
_cell.length_c   1.000
_cell.angle_alpha   90.00
_cell.angle_beta   90.00
_cell.angle_gamma   90.00
#
_symmetry.space_group_name_H-M   'P 1'
#
loop_
_entity.id
_entity.type
_entity.pdbx_description
1 polymer ?
#
loop_
_entity_poly.entity_id
_entity_poly.type
_entity_poly.pdbx_seq_one_letter_code
_entity_poly.pdbx_strand_id
1 'polypeptide(L)'
;MALIKDTEAFLDETGSIAKFTSHFFSHGLRPRFEIKEFLAQCYTIGYKSFPLIGLTGFIMGLVLTMQLRPSLVSYGVQSELPVMVGIAIVREIGPVITALIFAGKIGSSIGAELGSMKVTEQIDAMAQIRINIW
;
A
#
# COMPACT_ATOMS: atom_id res chain seq x y z
N MET A 1 -10.19 34.72 7.75
CA MET A 1 -8.78 34.93 7.34
C MET A 1 -7.91 33.71 7.61
N ALA A 2 -7.96 33.08 8.80
CA ALA A 2 -7.21 31.85 9.09
C ALA A 2 -7.57 30.67 8.18
N LEU A 3 -8.87 30.36 8.05
CA LEU A 3 -9.36 29.28 7.16
C LEU A 3 -8.92 29.40 5.69
N ILE A 4 -8.78 30.62 5.18
CA ILE A 4 -8.34 30.85 3.79
C ILE A 4 -6.86 30.49 3.65
N LYS A 5 -6.02 30.90 4.60
CA LYS A 5 -4.59 30.55 4.62
C LYS A 5 -4.34 29.06 4.80
N ASP A 6 -5.14 28.39 5.64
CA ASP A 6 -5.04 26.95 5.85
C ASP A 6 -5.42 26.17 4.57
N THR A 7 -6.42 26.68 3.83
CA THR A 7 -6.84 26.08 2.55
C THR A 7 -5.80 26.31 1.46
N GLU A 8 -5.21 27.50 1.38
CA GLU A 8 -4.10 27.81 0.46
C GLU A 8 -2.88 26.94 0.75
N ALA A 9 -2.48 26.80 2.02
CA ALA A 9 -1.36 25.94 2.41
C ALA A 9 -1.61 24.46 2.04
N PHE A 10 -2.82 23.95 2.27
CA PHE A 10 -3.19 22.60 1.88
C PHE A 10 -3.14 22.38 0.36
N LEU A 11 -3.62 23.36 -0.42
CA LEU A 11 -3.58 23.34 -1.88
C LEU A 11 -2.14 23.38 -2.41
N ASP A 12 -1.27 24.19 -1.82
CA ASP A 12 0.14 24.29 -2.20
C ASP A 12 0.90 23.00 -1.86
N GLU A 13 0.67 22.41 -0.69
CA GLU A 13 1.29 21.14 -0.30
C GLU A 13 0.85 20.00 -1.22
N THR A 14 -0.46 19.89 -1.46
CA THR A 14 -1.02 18.89 -2.39
C THR A 14 -0.48 19.09 -3.80
N GLY A 15 -0.38 20.35 -4.27
CA GLY A 15 0.17 20.69 -5.57
C GLY A 15 1.64 20.34 -5.72
N SER A 16 2.44 20.53 -4.66
CA SER A 16 3.85 20.12 -4.60
C SER A 16 4.01 18.61 -4.70
N ILE A 17 3.23 17.85 -3.90
CA ILE A 17 3.24 16.37 -3.92
C ILE A 17 2.80 15.84 -5.29
N ALA A 18 1.78 16.44 -5.91
CA ALA A 18 1.31 16.06 -7.23
C ALA A 18 2.35 16.30 -8.33
N LYS A 19 3.02 17.46 -8.30
CA LYS A 19 4.13 17.78 -9.24
C LYS A 19 5.29 16.82 -9.06
N PHE A 20 5.68 16.54 -7.82
CA PHE A 20 6.73 15.57 -7.51
C PHE A 20 6.38 14.17 -8.05
N THR A 21 5.16 13.70 -7.78
CA THR A 21 4.68 12.40 -8.27
C THR A 21 4.67 12.34 -9.79
N SER A 22 4.21 13.38 -10.48
CA SER A 22 4.22 13.46 -11.94
C SER A 22 5.64 13.42 -12.51
N HIS A 23 6.57 14.15 -11.89
CA HIS A 23 7.97 14.16 -12.30
C HIS A 23 8.62 12.79 -12.13
N PHE A 24 8.37 12.11 -11.00
CA PHE A 24 8.82 10.74 -10.73
C PHE A 24 8.33 9.75 -11.80
N PHE A 25 7.04 9.77 -12.15
CA PHE A 25 6.51 8.89 -13.20
C PHE A 25 7.12 9.17 -14.58
N SER A 26 7.34 10.45 -14.92
CA SER A 26 7.92 10.85 -16.21
C SER A 26 9.40 10.44 -16.37
N HIS A 27 10.18 10.47 -15.28
CA HIS A 27 11.59 10.06 -15.27
C HIS A 27 11.76 8.56 -15.03
N GLY A 28 10.87 7.98 -14.22
CA GLY A 28 10.80 6.56 -13.95
C GLY A 28 10.63 5.76 -15.24
N LEU A 29 9.76 6.19 -16.16
CA LEU A 29 9.47 5.50 -17.44
C LEU A 29 10.58 5.56 -18.51
N ARG A 30 11.77 6.10 -18.21
CA ARG A 30 12.87 6.14 -19.18
C ARG A 30 13.61 4.80 -19.27
N PRO A 31 14.09 4.38 -20.46
CA PRO A 31 14.47 3.00 -20.78
C PRO A 31 15.71 2.41 -20.06
N ARG A 32 16.32 3.11 -19.09
CA ARG A 32 17.43 2.58 -18.28
C ARG A 32 16.93 2.06 -16.93
N PHE A 33 16.00 1.13 -16.97
CA PHE A 33 15.49 0.48 -15.77
C PHE A 33 16.47 -0.59 -15.27
N GLU A 34 16.95 -0.44 -14.04
CA GLU A 34 17.66 -1.50 -13.32
C GLU A 34 16.64 -2.54 -12.82
N ILE A 35 16.12 -3.36 -13.74
CA ILE A 35 15.06 -4.36 -13.48
C ILE A 35 15.43 -5.30 -12.33
N LYS A 36 16.73 -5.57 -12.16
CA LYS A 36 17.26 -6.42 -11.07
C LYS A 36 16.97 -5.83 -9.69
N GLU A 37 17.20 -4.53 -9.52
CA GLU A 37 16.97 -3.83 -8.24
C GLU A 37 15.47 -3.73 -7.95
N PHE A 38 14.67 -3.43 -8.98
CA PHE A 38 13.22 -3.44 -8.86
C PHE A 38 12.68 -4.80 -8.41
N LEU A 39 13.17 -5.90 -9.01
CA LEU A 39 12.79 -7.26 -8.60
C LEU A 39 13.23 -7.58 -7.16
N ALA A 40 14.42 -7.14 -6.76
CA ALA A 40 14.92 -7.34 -5.40
C ALA A 40 14.05 -6.62 -4.36
N GLN A 41 13.60 -5.39 -4.66
CA GLN A 41 12.66 -4.67 -3.82
C GLN A 41 11.28 -5.32 -3.81
N CYS A 42 10.72 -5.70 -4.96
CA CYS A 42 9.46 -6.42 -5.05
C CYS A 42 9.50 -7.72 -4.23
N TYR A 43 10.61 -8.47 -4.31
CA TYR A 43 10.80 -9.69 -3.53
C TYR A 43 10.86 -9.39 -2.03
N THR A 44 11.63 -8.39 -1.62
CA THR A 44 11.77 -8.02 -0.21
C THR A 44 10.45 -7.54 0.39
N ILE A 45 9.74 -6.67 -0.33
CA ILE A 45 8.45 -6.10 0.06
C ILE A 45 7.37 -7.19 0.08
N GLY A 46 7.32 -8.01 -0.97
CA GLY A 46 6.34 -9.09 -1.15
C GLY A 46 6.52 -10.19 -0.10
N TYR A 47 7.74 -10.73 0.03
CA TYR A 47 8.04 -11.81 0.97
C TYR A 47 7.80 -11.40 2.43
N LYS A 48 8.19 -10.16 2.82
CA LYS A 48 7.92 -9.64 4.17
C LYS A 48 6.43 -9.43 4.46
N SER A 49 5.58 -9.31 3.45
CA SER A 49 4.14 -9.03 3.60
C SER A 49 3.26 -10.26 3.50
N PHE A 50 3.72 -11.29 2.79
CA PHE A 50 3.01 -12.55 2.61
C PHE A 50 2.51 -13.22 3.91
N PRO A 51 3.33 -13.40 4.97
CA PRO A 51 2.87 -14.06 6.20
C PRO A 51 1.80 -13.24 6.94
N LEU A 52 1.88 -11.91 6.87
CA LEU A 52 0.90 -11.02 7.51
C LEU A 52 -0.46 -11.10 6.80
N ILE A 53 -0.46 -11.11 5.47
CA ILE A 53 -1.68 -11.23 4.66
C ILE A 53 -2.29 -12.64 4.80
N GLY A 54 -1.45 -13.68 4.81
CA GLY A 54 -1.91 -15.05 5.00
C GLY A 54 -2.58 -15.27 6.36
N LEU A 55 -1.96 -14.77 7.44
CA LEU A 55 -2.52 -14.88 8.79
C LEU A 55 -3.84 -14.11 8.92
N THR A 56 -3.88 -12.88 8.42
CA THR A 56 -5.10 -12.04 8.48
C THR A 56 -6.22 -12.61 7.63
N GLY A 57 -5.91 -13.11 6.43
CA GLY A 57 -6.87 -13.80 5.57
C GLY A 57 -7.44 -15.08 6.20
N PHE A 58 -6.60 -15.86 6.89
CA PHE A 58 -7.03 -17.04 7.62
C PHE A 58 -8.00 -16.69 8.75
N ILE A 59 -7.64 -15.72 9.60
CA ILE A 59 -8.50 -15.26 10.71
C ILE A 59 -9.84 -14.73 10.16
N MET A 60 -9.80 -13.95 9.08
CA MET A 60 -11.01 -13.41 8.45
C MET A 60 -11.91 -14.50 7.86
N GLY A 61 -11.34 -15.55 7.28
CA GLY A 61 -12.11 -16.71 6.81
C GLY A 61 -12.88 -17.40 7.94
N LEU A 62 -12.26 -17.55 9.12
CA LEU A 62 -12.93 -18.08 10.31
C LEU A 62 -14.06 -17.16 10.80
N VAL A 63 -13.80 -15.87 10.88
CA VAL A 63 -14.79 -14.86 11.32
C VAL A 63 -16.00 -14.84 10.39
N LEU A 64 -15.78 -14.80 9.07
CA LEU A 64 -16.86 -14.82 8.09
C LEU A 64 -17.70 -16.09 8.17
N THR A 65 -17.05 -17.24 8.34
CA THR A 65 -17.74 -18.52 8.51
C THR A 65 -18.66 -18.51 9.73
N MET A 66 -18.17 -18.02 10.87
CA MET A 66 -18.96 -17.92 12.11
C MET A 66 -20.11 -16.93 11.98
N GLN A 67 -19.92 -15.82 11.27
CA GLN A 67 -20.92 -14.76 11.14
C GLN A 67 -21.99 -15.07 10.08
N LEU A 68 -21.62 -15.74 8.99
CA LEU A 68 -22.55 -16.11 7.92
C LEU A 68 -23.40 -17.33 8.30
N ARG A 69 -22.87 -18.27 9.08
CA ARG A 69 -23.60 -19.47 9.52
C ARG A 69 -25.03 -19.21 10.05
N PRO A 70 -25.27 -18.36 11.07
CA PRO A 70 -26.62 -18.14 11.58
C PRO A 70 -27.56 -17.56 10.53
N SER A 71 -27.04 -16.74 9.61
CA SER A 71 -27.82 -16.17 8.51
C SER A 71 -28.23 -17.24 7.50
N LEU A 72 -27.34 -18.14 7.09
CA LEU A 72 -27.71 -19.21 6.14
C LEU A 72 -28.62 -20.28 6.76
N VAL A 73 -28.52 -20.51 8.09
CA VAL A 73 -29.40 -21.45 8.80
C VAL A 73 -30.84 -20.94 8.82
N SER A 74 -31.08 -19.64 9.00
CA SER A 74 -32.44 -19.08 8.97
C SER A 74 -33.07 -19.14 7.57
N TYR A 75 -32.27 -19.06 6.51
CA TYR A 75 -32.72 -19.24 5.14
C TYR A 75 -32.83 -20.71 4.70
N GLY A 76 -32.37 -21.67 5.52
CA GLY A 76 -32.37 -23.10 5.19
C GLY A 76 -31.33 -23.53 4.15
N VAL A 77 -30.34 -22.67 3.84
CA VAL A 77 -29.37 -22.86 2.74
C VAL A 77 -27.94 -23.08 3.26
N GLN A 78 -27.78 -23.93 4.28
CA GLN A 78 -26.48 -24.10 4.95
C GLN A 78 -25.38 -24.69 4.04
N SER A 79 -25.74 -25.45 2.99
CA SER A 79 -24.79 -26.05 2.05
C SER A 79 -23.99 -25.02 1.23
N GLU A 80 -24.54 -23.83 1.03
CA GLU A 80 -23.95 -22.78 0.19
C GLU A 80 -22.97 -21.88 0.97
N LEU A 81 -22.75 -22.16 2.24
CA LEU A 81 -21.84 -21.39 3.10
C LEU A 81 -20.42 -21.28 2.53
N PRO A 82 -19.76 -22.38 2.08
CA PRO A 82 -18.41 -22.29 1.54
C PRO A 82 -18.33 -21.45 0.26
N VAL A 83 -19.36 -21.50 -0.58
CA VAL A 83 -19.44 -20.73 -1.83
C VAL A 83 -19.57 -19.23 -1.53
N MET A 84 -20.46 -18.86 -0.60
CA MET A 84 -20.63 -17.47 -0.18
C MET A 84 -19.35 -16.90 0.43
N VAL A 85 -18.71 -17.63 1.35
CA VAL A 85 -17.44 -17.21 1.98
C VAL A 85 -16.34 -17.06 0.91
N GLY A 86 -16.23 -18.03 -0.01
CA GLY A 86 -15.23 -17.98 -1.08
C GLY A 86 -15.38 -16.76 -1.98
N ILE A 87 -16.60 -16.44 -2.41
CA ILE A 87 -16.87 -15.27 -3.25
C ILE A 87 -16.56 -13.97 -2.50
N ALA A 88 -16.99 -13.85 -1.24
CA ALA A 88 -16.75 -12.67 -0.41
C ALA A 88 -15.24 -12.40 -0.20
N ILE A 89 -14.47 -13.46 0.04
CA ILE A 89 -13.02 -13.36 0.19
C ILE A 89 -12.35 -12.91 -1.12
N VAL A 90 -12.69 -13.53 -2.25
CA VAL A 90 -12.02 -13.23 -3.51
C VAL A 90 -12.39 -11.85 -4.06
N ARG A 91 -13.64 -11.41 -3.92
CA ARG A 91 -14.12 -10.15 -4.53
C ARG A 91 -13.95 -8.92 -3.66
N GLU A 92 -14.05 -9.07 -2.34
CA GLU A 92 -14.08 -7.91 -1.44
C GLU A 92 -12.94 -7.96 -0.44
N ILE A 93 -12.96 -8.95 0.45
CA ILE A 93 -12.14 -8.94 1.65
C ILE A 93 -10.66 -9.13 1.32
N GLY A 94 -10.33 -10.02 0.39
CA GLY A 94 -8.96 -10.28 -0.06
C GLY A 94 -8.28 -9.04 -0.65
N PRO A 95 -8.87 -8.40 -1.68
CA PRO A 95 -8.35 -7.16 -2.26
C PRO A 95 -8.25 -6.02 -1.24
N VAL A 96 -9.28 -5.81 -0.41
CA VAL A 96 -9.34 -4.70 0.55
C VAL A 96 -8.28 -4.84 1.64
N ILE A 97 -8.16 -6.03 2.24
CA ILE A 97 -7.17 -6.27 3.31
C ILE A 97 -5.76 -6.16 2.74
N THR A 98 -5.51 -6.75 1.57
CA THR A 98 -4.21 -6.67 0.92
C THR A 98 -3.83 -5.22 0.66
N ALA A 99 -4.71 -4.42 0.04
CA ALA A 99 -4.45 -3.02 -0.25
C ALA A 99 -4.17 -2.21 1.03
N LEU A 100 -4.97 -2.39 2.08
CA LEU A 100 -4.82 -1.66 3.33
C LEU A 100 -3.50 -2.00 4.05
N ILE A 101 -3.16 -3.30 4.14
CA ILE A 101 -1.91 -3.75 4.75
C ILE A 101 -0.71 -3.22 3.98
N PHE A 102 -0.73 -3.30 2.65
CA PHE A 102 0.34 -2.78 1.81
C PHE A 102 0.49 -1.26 1.99
N ALA A 103 -0.59 -0.50 1.91
CA ALA A 103 -0.56 0.96 2.08
C ALA A 103 0.03 1.36 3.44
N GLY A 104 -0.39 0.71 4.53
CA GLY A 104 0.11 1.01 5.87
C GLY A 104 1.55 0.55 6.10
N LYS A 105 1.82 -0.75 5.96
CA LYS A 105 3.12 -1.34 6.32
C LYS A 105 4.23 -0.90 5.37
N ILE A 106 3.99 -1.01 4.07
CA ILE A 106 5.02 -0.74 3.07
C ILE A 106 5.23 0.76 2.91
N GLY A 107 4.15 1.55 2.90
CA GLY A 107 4.25 3.01 2.89
C GLY A 107 5.06 3.55 4.06
N SER A 108 4.79 3.06 5.28
CA SER A 108 5.55 3.47 6.48
C SER A 108 7.01 3.02 6.43
N SER A 109 7.29 1.81 5.93
CA SER A 109 8.66 1.30 5.79
C SER A 109 9.47 2.15 4.82
N ILE A 110 8.91 2.49 3.66
CA ILE A 110 9.57 3.33 2.64
C ILE A 110 9.77 4.74 3.20
N GLY A 111 8.76 5.30 3.86
CA GLY A 111 8.85 6.63 4.49
C GLY A 111 9.94 6.69 5.57
N ALA A 112 10.08 5.65 6.39
CA ALA A 112 11.12 5.56 7.41
C ALA A 112 12.53 5.47 6.81
N GLU A 113 12.68 4.72 5.71
CA GLU A 113 13.95 4.59 5.00
C GLU A 113 14.37 5.93 4.38
N LEU A 114 13.48 6.59 3.64
CA LEU A 114 13.71 7.92 3.08
C LEU A 114 13.95 8.98 4.17
N GLY A 115 13.22 8.90 5.29
CA GLY A 115 13.43 9.78 6.44
C GLY A 115 14.82 9.59 7.07
N SER A 116 15.27 8.34 7.21
CA SER A 116 16.61 8.04 7.70
C SER A 116 17.70 8.54 6.74
N MET A 117 17.49 8.42 5.42
CA MET A 117 18.42 8.95 4.42
C MET A 117 18.50 10.48 4.46
N LYS A 118 17.39 11.15 4.78
CA LYS A 118 17.38 12.60 5.00
C LYS A 118 18.15 12.99 6.26
N VAL A 119 17.94 12.29 7.38
CA VAL A 119 18.64 12.57 8.65
C VAL A 119 20.14 12.30 8.55
N THR A 120 20.54 11.35 7.71
CA THR A 120 21.96 11.02 7.45
C THR A 120 22.58 11.84 6.31
N GLU A 121 21.89 12.87 5.81
CA GLU A 121 22.34 13.77 4.73
C GLU A 121 22.67 13.08 3.40
N GLN A 122 22.26 11.82 3.22
CA GLN A 122 22.55 11.07 1.98
C GLN A 122 21.85 11.70 0.77
N ILE A 123 20.62 12.19 0.96
CA ILE A 123 19.86 12.88 -0.08
C ILE A 123 20.56 14.18 -0.49
N ASP A 124 21.03 14.95 0.49
CA ASP A 124 21.69 16.24 0.24
C ASP A 124 23.06 16.05 -0.43
N ALA A 125 23.81 15.02 -0.03
CA ALA A 125 25.07 14.64 -0.66
C ALA A 125 24.89 14.29 -2.15
N MET A 126 23.84 13.54 -2.50
CA MET A 126 23.52 13.21 -3.88
C MET A 126 23.13 14.45 -4.71
N ALA A 127 22.40 15.39 -4.11
CA ALA A 127 22.01 16.64 -4.77
C ALA A 127 23.24 17.50 -5.12
N GLN A 128 24.24 17.54 -4.24
CA GLN A 128 25.49 18.27 -4.47
C GLN A 128 26.31 17.68 -5.63
N ILE A 129 26.27 16.36 -5.84
CA ILE A 129 26.97 15.66 -6.94
C ILE A 129 26.21 15.78 -8.27
N ARG A 130 25.10 16.54 -8.31
CA ARG A 130 24.18 16.71 -9.46
C ARG A 130 23.59 15.39 -9.96
N ILE A 131 23.41 14.42 -9.07
CA ILE A 131 22.62 13.23 -9.35
C ILE A 131 21.15 13.63 -9.16
N ASN A 132 20.35 13.46 -10.22
CA ASN A 132 18.94 13.79 -10.16
C ASN A 132 18.17 12.77 -9.31
N ILE A 133 17.72 13.19 -8.13
CA ILE A 133 17.00 12.38 -7.15
C ILE A 133 15.49 12.66 -7.15
N TRP A 134 15.06 13.75 -7.78
CA TRP A 134 13.68 14.23 -7.81
C TRP A 134 13.16 14.38 -9.22
#